data_AF-A0A5Q4ENN6-F1
#
_entry.id   AF-A0A5Q4ENN6-F1
#
_cell.length_a   1.000
_cell.length_b   1.000
_cell.length_c   1.000
_cell.angle_alpha   90.00
_cell.angle_beta   90.00
_cell.angle_gamma   90.00
#
_symmetry.space_group_name_H-M   'P 1'
#
loop_
_entity.id
_entity.type
_entity.pdbx_description
1 polymer ?
#
loop_
_entity_poly.entity_id
_entity_poly.type
_entity_poly.pdbx_seq_one_letter_code
_entity_poly.pdbx_strand_id
1 'polypeptide(L)'
;MLPDPGHTADEIARQFAERFPDGFGVMQPQGDTYGLAQHYCGSPWLGRGWIERMYGGAGPLWPEYRHNWADNELYWTARCLDALWLRPDLEQRHEHFSRDGAEAPAYWTESVAKHDRTDAELFVRRSRAGFPGHEPLGEVRRFDHDRFRREYRALAEAHLAGHHGLPWAAEPIVDRMRAALDQCARRGLMRVGIYGAGLHTTVAAAAFERAPVELVCVIDDDASRQGGTALGMPIVSREQAAGFALDAVVLSANSAEEKLVAAAAGLAGRGVEILPLYTAPRGDGAGMPDQGADAPACQDGFRTGPITCP
;
A
#
# COMPACT_ATOMS: atom_id res chain seq x y z
N MET A 1 2.08 -29.52 -3.14
CA MET A 1 0.64 -29.31 -3.39
C MET A 1 0.04 -30.67 -3.71
N LEU A 2 -1.07 -31.02 -3.06
CA LEU A 2 -1.79 -32.26 -3.32
C LEU A 2 -2.98 -32.01 -4.26
N PRO A 3 -3.40 -33.00 -5.07
CA PRO A 3 -4.62 -32.92 -5.85
C PRO A 3 -5.87 -32.72 -4.98
N ASP A 4 -6.90 -32.10 -5.54
CA ASP A 4 -8.22 -32.03 -4.91
C ASP A 4 -8.80 -33.44 -4.71
N PRO A 5 -9.36 -33.77 -3.53
CA PRO A 5 -9.89 -35.10 -3.27
C PRO A 5 -11.28 -35.35 -3.88
N GLY A 6 -12.01 -34.29 -4.25
CA GLY A 6 -13.39 -34.36 -4.76
C GLY A 6 -13.52 -34.21 -6.28
N HIS A 7 -12.47 -33.71 -6.95
CA HIS A 7 -12.48 -33.38 -8.36
C HIS A 7 -11.17 -33.77 -9.05
N THR A 8 -11.29 -34.24 -10.28
CA THR A 8 -10.13 -34.46 -11.14
C THR A 8 -9.60 -33.14 -11.70
N ALA A 9 -8.32 -33.13 -12.09
CA ALA A 9 -7.72 -31.96 -12.76
C ALA A 9 -8.45 -31.59 -14.06
N ASP A 10 -8.91 -32.57 -14.84
CA ASP A 10 -9.64 -32.34 -16.09
C ASP A 10 -11.01 -31.70 -15.85
N GLU A 11 -11.74 -32.13 -14.81
CA GLU A 11 -13.02 -31.51 -14.43
C GLU A 11 -12.84 -30.07 -13.99
N ILE A 12 -11.83 -29.81 -13.16
CA ILE A 12 -11.45 -28.47 -12.71
C ILE A 12 -11.09 -27.58 -13.90
N ALA A 13 -10.25 -28.07 -14.82
CA ALA A 13 -9.81 -27.33 -15.99
C ALA A 13 -10.98 -27.00 -16.92
N ARG A 14 -11.90 -27.96 -17.14
CA ARG A 14 -13.13 -27.73 -17.91
C ARG A 14 -14.00 -26.66 -17.26
N GLN A 15 -14.26 -26.76 -15.95
CA GLN A 15 -15.05 -25.77 -15.21
C GLN A 15 -14.42 -24.36 -15.28
N PHE A 16 -13.09 -24.28 -15.21
CA PHE A 16 -12.36 -23.04 -15.38
C PHE A 16 -12.56 -22.45 -16.78
N ALA A 17 -12.42 -23.26 -17.83
CA ALA A 17 -12.63 -22.84 -19.21
C ALA A 17 -14.10 -22.44 -19.49
N GLU A 18 -15.07 -23.09 -18.85
CA GLU A 18 -16.48 -22.70 -18.92
C GLU A 18 -16.73 -21.32 -18.27
N ARG A 19 -16.08 -21.03 -17.15
CA ARG A 19 -16.18 -19.75 -16.44
C ARG A 19 -15.44 -18.62 -17.14
N PHE A 20 -14.26 -18.90 -17.67
CA PHE A 20 -13.36 -17.97 -18.36
C PHE A 20 -13.00 -18.50 -19.75
N PRO A 21 -13.90 -18.39 -20.75
CA PRO A 21 -13.70 -18.98 -22.08
C PRO A 21 -12.46 -18.48 -22.84
N ASP A 22 -12.03 -17.25 -22.54
CA ASP A 22 -10.83 -16.64 -23.11
C ASP A 22 -9.58 -16.84 -22.22
N GLY A 23 -9.72 -17.59 -21.13
CA GLY A 23 -8.68 -17.81 -20.14
C GLY A 23 -8.29 -16.55 -19.35
N PHE A 24 -9.05 -15.45 -19.39
CA PHE A 24 -8.79 -14.28 -18.55
C PHE A 24 -9.46 -14.46 -17.18
N GLY A 25 -8.80 -15.21 -16.31
CA GLY A 25 -9.29 -15.48 -14.97
C GLY A 25 -8.21 -15.98 -14.02
N VAL A 26 -8.49 -15.80 -12.74
CA VAL A 26 -7.74 -16.30 -11.60
C VAL A 26 -8.70 -17.09 -10.76
N MET A 27 -8.38 -18.35 -10.46
CA MET A 27 -9.19 -19.17 -9.56
C MET A 27 -8.40 -19.53 -8.31
N GLN A 28 -8.96 -19.26 -7.13
CA GLN A 28 -8.34 -19.56 -5.84
C GLN A 28 -9.18 -20.61 -5.09
N PRO A 29 -8.65 -21.84 -4.90
CA PRO A 29 -9.22 -22.84 -4.00
C PRO A 29 -9.19 -22.36 -2.55
N GLN A 30 -10.25 -22.63 -1.77
CA GLN A 30 -10.41 -22.16 -0.40
C GLN A 30 -10.81 -23.24 0.60
N GLY A 31 -11.02 -24.48 0.16
CA GLY A 31 -11.50 -25.59 1.00
C GLY A 31 -10.57 -25.96 2.15
N ASP A 32 -9.25 -25.72 2.03
CA ASP A 32 -8.26 -26.02 3.07
C ASP A 32 -8.28 -24.97 4.22
N THR A 33 -8.84 -23.79 4.01
CA THR A 33 -8.94 -22.64 4.98
C THR A 33 -7.64 -22.15 5.63
N TYR A 34 -6.53 -22.86 5.44
CA TYR A 34 -5.23 -22.54 6.00
C TYR A 34 -4.71 -21.18 5.52
N GLY A 35 -4.06 -20.46 6.44
CA GLY A 35 -3.34 -19.23 6.13
C GLY A 35 -4.22 -18.08 5.64
N LEU A 36 -5.54 -18.12 5.82
CA LEU A 36 -6.50 -17.13 5.31
C LEU A 36 -6.60 -17.08 3.78
N ALA A 37 -6.57 -18.24 3.10
CA ALA A 37 -6.68 -18.37 1.64
C ALA A 37 -7.92 -17.66 1.02
N GLN A 38 -8.86 -17.20 1.85
CA GLN A 38 -9.97 -16.36 1.44
C GLN A 38 -9.64 -14.88 1.17
N HIS A 39 -8.43 -14.42 1.52
CA HIS A 39 -8.05 -13.00 1.46
C HIS A 39 -6.85 -12.69 0.55
N TYR A 40 -6.23 -13.72 -0.05
CA TYR A 40 -5.13 -13.58 -1.00
C TYR A 40 -5.10 -14.81 -1.93
N CYS A 41 -4.31 -14.74 -3.01
CA CYS A 41 -4.18 -15.82 -3.99
C CYS A 41 -2.87 -16.61 -3.79
N GLY A 42 -2.72 -17.32 -2.66
CA GLY A 42 -1.48 -18.06 -2.36
C GLY A 42 -1.27 -19.35 -3.16
N SER A 43 -2.33 -19.83 -3.82
CA SER A 43 -2.31 -21.04 -4.63
C SER A 43 -3.26 -20.97 -5.82
N PRO A 44 -3.15 -19.93 -6.65
CA PRO A 44 -4.13 -19.71 -7.67
C PRO A 44 -3.86 -20.61 -8.88
N TRP A 45 -4.92 -20.98 -9.58
CA TRP A 45 -4.82 -21.41 -10.97
C TRP A 45 -5.10 -20.23 -11.89
N LEU A 46 -4.17 -20.00 -12.81
CA LEU A 46 -4.16 -18.84 -13.68
C LEU A 46 -4.49 -19.27 -15.09
N GLY A 47 -5.49 -18.62 -15.68
CA GLY A 47 -5.81 -18.86 -17.08
C GLY A 47 -4.72 -18.30 -18.00
N ARG A 48 -4.55 -18.93 -19.17
CA ARG A 48 -3.57 -18.49 -20.17
C ARG A 48 -3.78 -17.03 -20.58
N GLY A 49 -5.04 -16.63 -20.76
CA GLY A 49 -5.40 -15.25 -21.09
C GLY A 49 -4.98 -14.24 -20.03
N TRP A 50 -5.02 -14.59 -18.74
CA TRP A 50 -4.49 -13.76 -17.65
C TRP A 50 -2.96 -13.60 -17.78
N ILE A 51 -2.25 -14.72 -17.91
CA ILE A 51 -0.77 -14.75 -18.01
C ILE A 51 -0.27 -13.91 -19.18
N GLU A 52 -0.91 -14.02 -20.34
CA GLU A 52 -0.46 -13.37 -21.58
C GLU A 52 -0.82 -11.88 -21.66
N ARG A 53 -1.83 -11.42 -20.92
CA ARG A 53 -2.35 -10.05 -21.04
C ARG A 53 -2.08 -9.16 -19.83
N MET A 54 -2.04 -9.70 -18.62
CA MET A 54 -1.89 -8.86 -17.44
C MET A 54 -0.60 -8.06 -17.43
N TYR A 55 -0.65 -6.91 -16.76
CA TYR A 55 0.45 -5.97 -16.65
C TYR A 55 1.02 -5.54 -18.01
N GLY A 56 0.13 -5.22 -18.96
CA GLY A 56 0.52 -4.92 -20.34
C GLY A 56 1.18 -6.08 -21.09
N GLY A 57 0.91 -7.33 -20.68
CA GLY A 57 1.52 -8.55 -21.22
C GLY A 57 2.86 -8.93 -20.59
N ALA A 58 3.22 -8.32 -19.46
CA ALA A 58 4.48 -8.62 -18.75
C ALA A 58 4.42 -9.93 -17.94
N GLY A 59 3.23 -10.50 -17.73
CA GLY A 59 3.05 -11.76 -17.03
C GLY A 59 1.91 -11.73 -16.00
N PRO A 60 1.80 -12.77 -15.16
CA PRO A 60 0.66 -12.91 -14.25
C PRO A 60 0.76 -12.13 -12.94
N LEU A 61 1.97 -11.67 -12.58
CA LEU A 61 2.30 -11.03 -11.30
C LEU A 61 3.16 -9.79 -11.56
N TRP A 62 3.06 -8.79 -10.68
CA TRP A 62 3.93 -7.62 -10.73
C TRP A 62 5.39 -8.01 -10.43
N PRO A 63 6.36 -7.68 -11.32
CA PRO A 63 7.71 -8.24 -11.26
C PRO A 63 8.61 -7.66 -10.15
N GLU A 64 8.20 -6.58 -9.47
CA GLU A 64 9.03 -5.98 -8.42
C GLU A 64 8.91 -6.68 -7.06
N TYR A 65 7.89 -7.52 -6.86
CA TYR A 65 7.80 -8.34 -5.65
C TYR A 65 8.89 -9.40 -5.63
N ARG A 66 9.53 -9.58 -4.49
CA ARG A 66 10.56 -10.62 -4.35
C ARG A 66 9.98 -11.95 -3.90
N HIS A 67 9.07 -11.93 -2.93
CA HIS A 67 8.45 -13.14 -2.41
C HIS A 67 7.02 -12.91 -1.91
N ASN A 68 6.83 -12.04 -0.93
CA ASN A 68 5.54 -11.87 -0.26
C ASN A 68 4.70 -10.80 -0.99
N TRP A 69 3.40 -10.76 -0.66
CA TRP A 69 2.45 -9.74 -1.11
C TRP A 69 2.10 -9.70 -2.61
N ALA A 70 2.85 -10.37 -3.49
CA ALA A 70 2.47 -10.56 -4.89
C ALA A 70 1.08 -11.21 -5.01
N ASP A 71 0.81 -12.23 -4.20
CA ASP A 71 -0.47 -12.94 -4.15
C ASP A 71 -1.63 -12.09 -3.62
N ASN A 72 -1.32 -11.08 -2.80
CA ASN A 72 -2.29 -10.11 -2.32
C ASN A 72 -2.64 -9.13 -3.46
N GLU A 73 -1.65 -8.68 -4.23
CA GLU A 73 -1.93 -7.85 -5.41
C GLU A 73 -2.70 -8.63 -6.48
N LEU A 74 -2.33 -9.88 -6.73
CA LEU A 74 -3.06 -10.78 -7.62
C LEU A 74 -4.54 -10.91 -7.20
N TYR A 75 -4.80 -11.12 -5.91
CA TYR A 75 -6.16 -11.17 -5.39
C TYR A 75 -6.94 -9.89 -5.69
N TRP A 76 -6.37 -8.72 -5.36
CA TRP A 76 -7.08 -7.45 -5.51
C TRP A 76 -7.24 -7.03 -6.97
N THR A 77 -6.22 -7.21 -7.80
CA THR A 77 -6.30 -6.91 -9.23
C THR A 77 -7.32 -7.81 -9.92
N ALA A 78 -7.27 -9.13 -9.70
CA ALA A 78 -8.26 -10.04 -10.27
C ALA A 78 -9.67 -9.74 -9.76
N ARG A 79 -9.84 -9.45 -8.47
CA ARG A 79 -11.14 -9.13 -7.87
C ARG A 79 -11.73 -7.83 -8.40
N CYS A 80 -10.92 -6.79 -8.57
CA CYS A 80 -11.38 -5.49 -9.05
C CYS A 80 -11.54 -5.42 -10.58
N LEU A 81 -10.96 -6.38 -11.32
CA LEU A 81 -11.19 -6.59 -12.77
C LEU A 81 -12.32 -7.60 -13.08
N ASP A 82 -13.03 -8.05 -12.04
CA ASP A 82 -14.07 -9.09 -12.13
C ASP A 82 -13.58 -10.40 -12.80
N ALA A 83 -12.32 -10.75 -12.53
CA ALA A 83 -11.63 -11.92 -13.06
C ALA A 83 -11.25 -12.95 -11.99
N LEU A 84 -11.67 -12.74 -10.73
CA LEU A 84 -11.40 -13.67 -9.63
C LEU A 84 -12.57 -14.63 -9.41
N TRP A 85 -12.27 -15.93 -9.34
CA TRP A 85 -13.21 -16.98 -8.94
C TRP A 85 -12.71 -17.68 -7.67
N LEU A 86 -13.46 -17.51 -6.58
CA LEU A 86 -13.18 -18.19 -5.32
C LEU A 86 -13.92 -19.53 -5.27
N ARG A 87 -13.21 -20.61 -4.93
CA ARG A 87 -13.74 -21.98 -4.88
C ARG A 87 -13.66 -22.57 -3.46
N PRO A 88 -14.64 -22.28 -2.60
CA PRO A 88 -14.69 -22.86 -1.25
C PRO A 88 -14.90 -24.38 -1.26
N ASP A 89 -15.37 -24.94 -2.38
CA ASP A 89 -15.58 -26.36 -2.60
C ASP A 89 -14.33 -27.12 -3.09
N LEU A 90 -13.25 -26.40 -3.46
CA LEU A 90 -11.99 -27.01 -3.88
C LEU A 90 -10.93 -26.90 -2.79
N GLU A 91 -10.28 -28.01 -2.47
CA GLU A 91 -9.16 -28.12 -1.55
C GLU A 91 -7.86 -28.29 -2.35
N GLN A 92 -6.94 -27.33 -2.20
CA GLN A 92 -5.58 -27.45 -2.72
C GLN A 92 -4.61 -27.49 -1.55
N ARG A 93 -4.40 -28.69 -1.02
CA ARG A 93 -3.61 -28.85 0.19
C ARG A 93 -2.13 -28.54 -0.03
N HIS A 94 -1.63 -27.60 0.76
CA HIS A 94 -0.23 -27.21 0.79
C HIS A 94 0.46 -27.81 2.01
N GLU A 95 1.39 -28.72 1.82
CA GLU A 95 2.29 -29.18 2.89
C GLU A 95 3.29 -28.06 3.21
N HIS A 96 2.83 -27.10 4.03
CA HIS A 96 3.61 -25.97 4.47
C HIS A 96 4.19 -26.26 5.86
N PHE A 97 5.47 -25.94 6.08
CA PHE A 97 6.18 -26.27 7.32
C PHE A 97 5.49 -25.73 8.58
N SER A 98 4.85 -24.55 8.48
CA SER A 98 4.17 -23.93 9.62
C SER A 98 2.82 -24.59 9.96
N ARG A 99 2.32 -25.55 9.19
CA ARG A 99 1.15 -26.36 9.59
C ARG A 99 1.43 -27.26 10.77
N ASP A 100 2.60 -27.88 10.75
CA ASP A 100 3.00 -28.85 11.77
C ASP A 100 3.86 -28.20 12.86
N GLY A 101 3.96 -26.86 12.85
CA GLY A 101 4.84 -26.10 13.73
C GLY A 101 6.33 -26.41 13.50
N ALA A 102 6.68 -26.92 12.31
CA ALA A 102 8.06 -27.20 11.97
C ALA A 102 8.85 -25.90 11.84
N GLU A 103 10.16 -25.97 12.08
CA GLU A 103 11.04 -24.82 11.91
C GLU A 103 11.05 -24.36 10.43
N ALA A 104 11.06 -23.05 10.23
CA ALA A 104 11.16 -22.47 8.90
C ALA A 104 12.48 -22.91 8.24
N PRO A 105 12.45 -23.44 6.99
CA PRO A 105 13.67 -23.78 6.27
C PRO A 105 14.58 -22.57 6.09
N ALA A 106 15.89 -22.78 6.00
CA ALA A 106 16.87 -21.69 5.85
C ALA A 106 16.57 -20.76 4.65
N TYR A 107 16.13 -21.32 3.51
CA TYR A 107 15.78 -20.50 2.35
C TYR A 107 14.62 -19.53 2.63
N TRP A 108 13.70 -19.89 3.55
CA TRP A 108 12.58 -19.05 3.94
C TRP A 108 13.05 -17.87 4.77
N THR A 109 13.87 -18.10 5.79
CA THR A 109 14.38 -17.03 6.65
C THR A 109 15.36 -16.12 5.91
N GLU A 110 16.23 -16.68 5.06
CA GLU A 110 17.24 -15.94 4.31
C GLU A 110 16.67 -15.12 3.14
N SER A 111 15.54 -15.54 2.59
CA SER A 111 14.90 -14.87 1.45
C SER A 111 13.55 -14.25 1.80
N VAL A 112 12.55 -15.07 2.11
CA VAL A 112 11.16 -14.61 2.32
C VAL A 112 11.08 -13.59 3.45
N ALA A 113 11.56 -13.96 4.65
CA ALA A 113 11.49 -13.07 5.81
C ALA A 113 12.32 -11.79 5.63
N LYS A 114 13.46 -11.89 4.92
CA LYS A 114 14.33 -10.74 4.64
C LYS A 114 13.66 -9.70 3.74
N HIS A 115 12.83 -10.13 2.80
CA HIS A 115 12.17 -9.25 1.83
C HIS A 115 10.74 -8.84 2.22
N ASP A 116 10.16 -9.52 3.21
CA ASP A 116 8.77 -9.30 3.65
C ASP A 116 8.42 -7.83 3.88
N ARG A 117 9.26 -7.08 4.61
CA ARG A 117 9.03 -5.64 4.86
C ARG A 117 8.97 -4.84 3.56
N THR A 118 9.93 -5.06 2.66
CA THR A 118 10.03 -4.32 1.40
C THR A 118 8.84 -4.62 0.50
N ASP A 119 8.45 -5.90 0.42
CA ASP A 119 7.29 -6.34 -0.35
C ASP A 119 5.97 -5.79 0.23
N ALA A 120 5.81 -5.78 1.55
CA ALA A 120 4.65 -5.19 2.22
C ALA A 120 4.56 -3.68 1.99
N GLU A 121 5.67 -2.95 2.11
CA GLU A 121 5.75 -1.51 1.83
C GLU A 121 5.44 -1.21 0.35
N LEU A 122 5.92 -2.05 -0.57
CA LEU A 122 5.61 -1.98 -2.01
C LEU A 122 4.11 -2.18 -2.25
N PHE A 123 3.49 -3.19 -1.64
CA PHE A 123 2.06 -3.44 -1.75
C PHE A 123 1.22 -2.27 -1.23
N VAL A 124 1.52 -1.73 -0.06
CA VAL A 124 0.80 -0.55 0.48
C VAL A 124 0.93 0.64 -0.47
N ARG A 125 2.13 0.89 -1.02
CA ARG A 125 2.35 1.96 -1.99
C ARG A 125 1.52 1.76 -3.25
N ARG A 126 1.57 0.57 -3.85
CA ARG A 126 0.86 0.25 -5.09
C ARG A 126 -0.65 0.26 -4.91
N SER A 127 -1.16 -0.33 -3.84
CA SER A 127 -2.59 -0.44 -3.59
C SER A 127 -3.26 0.93 -3.46
N ARG A 128 -2.60 1.88 -2.80
CA ARG A 128 -3.06 3.27 -2.69
C ARG A 128 -3.02 4.04 -3.99
N ALA A 129 -2.06 3.71 -4.86
CA ALA A 129 -1.99 4.24 -6.22
C ALA A 129 -2.95 3.52 -7.19
N GLY A 130 -3.77 2.58 -6.71
CA GLY A 130 -4.70 1.82 -7.56
C GLY A 130 -4.01 0.78 -8.44
N PHE A 131 -2.89 0.22 -7.98
CA PHE A 131 -2.06 -0.77 -8.67
C PHE A 131 -1.65 -0.31 -10.08
N PRO A 132 -0.84 0.75 -10.23
CA PRO A 132 -0.48 1.29 -11.54
C PRO A 132 0.15 0.22 -12.43
N GLY A 133 -0.24 0.20 -13.69
CA GLY A 133 0.22 -0.77 -14.68
C GLY A 133 -0.48 -2.13 -14.62
N HIS A 134 -1.55 -2.30 -13.83
CA HIS A 134 -2.31 -3.56 -13.76
C HIS A 134 -3.11 -3.84 -15.05
N GLU A 135 -3.21 -2.89 -15.97
CA GLU A 135 -4.11 -2.95 -17.11
C GLU A 135 -3.77 -4.15 -18.03
N PRO A 136 -4.78 -4.95 -18.43
CA PRO A 136 -4.57 -6.04 -19.38
C PRO A 136 -4.34 -5.51 -20.81
N LEU A 137 -3.40 -6.14 -21.52
CA LEU A 137 -3.10 -5.86 -22.91
C LEU A 137 -4.29 -6.22 -23.81
N GLY A 138 -4.76 -5.25 -24.61
CA GLY A 138 -5.79 -5.48 -25.62
C GLY A 138 -7.22 -5.61 -25.09
N GLU A 139 -7.45 -5.39 -23.79
CA GLU A 139 -8.77 -5.44 -23.17
C GLU A 139 -9.13 -4.15 -22.44
N VAL A 140 -10.38 -3.71 -22.58
CA VAL A 140 -10.92 -2.59 -21.81
C VAL A 140 -11.68 -3.13 -20.60
N ARG A 141 -10.93 -3.55 -19.58
CA ARG A 141 -11.49 -3.85 -18.25
C ARG A 141 -11.16 -2.70 -17.31
N ARG A 142 -12.17 -2.17 -16.64
CA ARG A 142 -11.99 -1.07 -15.69
C ARG A 142 -11.81 -1.64 -14.29
N PHE A 143 -10.74 -1.22 -13.63
CA PHE A 143 -10.54 -1.50 -12.22
C PHE A 143 -11.64 -0.86 -11.36
N ASP A 144 -12.33 -1.67 -10.58
CA ASP A 144 -13.34 -1.22 -9.61
C ASP A 144 -12.67 -0.67 -8.33
N HIS A 145 -12.26 0.60 -8.39
CA HIS A 145 -11.67 1.30 -7.25
C HIS A 145 -12.65 1.42 -6.06
N ASP A 146 -13.95 1.45 -6.31
CA ASP A 146 -14.95 1.57 -5.26
C ASP A 146 -15.06 0.26 -4.46
N ARG A 147 -15.03 -0.89 -5.15
CA ARG A 147 -14.92 -2.20 -4.51
C ARG A 147 -13.65 -2.30 -3.67
N PHE A 148 -12.50 -1.90 -4.22
CA PHE A 148 -11.25 -1.91 -3.46
C PHE A 148 -11.38 -1.09 -2.17
N ARG A 149 -11.84 0.17 -2.25
CA ARG A 149 -12.02 1.04 -1.08
C ARG A 149 -12.99 0.47 -0.04
N ARG A 150 -14.09 -0.15 -0.46
CA ARG A 150 -15.09 -0.72 0.46
C ARG A 150 -14.62 -1.99 1.14
N GLU A 151 -13.82 -2.80 0.46
CA GLU A 151 -13.52 -4.17 0.90
C GLU A 151 -12.11 -4.36 1.43
N TYR A 152 -11.15 -3.54 1.02
CA TYR A 152 -9.79 -3.60 1.54
C TYR A 152 -9.78 -3.29 3.05
N ARG A 153 -9.09 -4.12 3.83
CA ARG A 153 -9.05 -4.06 5.30
C ARG A 153 -7.69 -3.65 5.86
N ALA A 154 -6.84 -3.04 5.03
CA ALA A 154 -5.52 -2.58 5.44
C ALA A 154 -4.65 -3.69 6.07
N LEU A 155 -4.75 -4.92 5.56
CA LEU A 155 -4.02 -6.08 6.10
C LEU A 155 -2.50 -5.88 6.02
N ALA A 156 -2.01 -5.30 4.93
CA ALA A 156 -0.58 -5.02 4.77
C ALA A 156 -0.08 -3.96 5.75
N GLU A 157 -0.89 -2.92 5.99
CA GLU A 157 -0.57 -1.92 7.00
C GLU A 157 -0.57 -2.53 8.40
N ALA A 158 -1.58 -3.32 8.77
CA ALA A 158 -1.62 -4.02 10.05
C ALA A 158 -0.44 -4.98 10.22
N HIS A 159 -0.05 -5.68 9.15
CA HIS A 159 1.12 -6.57 9.14
C HIS A 159 2.42 -5.81 9.40
N LEU A 160 2.65 -4.71 8.69
CA LEU A 160 3.78 -3.83 8.94
C LEU A 160 3.78 -3.31 10.39
N ALA A 161 2.60 -3.02 10.95
CA ALA A 161 2.43 -2.55 12.33
C ALA A 161 2.95 -3.57 13.33
N GLY A 162 2.46 -4.79 13.20
CA GLY A 162 2.74 -5.87 14.15
C GLY A 162 4.16 -6.41 14.04
N HIS A 163 4.69 -6.55 12.82
CA HIS A 163 5.94 -7.30 12.60
C HIS A 163 7.19 -6.45 12.48
N HIS A 164 7.06 -5.25 11.91
CA HIS A 164 8.21 -4.42 11.58
C HIS A 164 8.31 -3.18 12.47
N GLY A 165 7.32 -3.00 13.36
CA GLY A 165 7.11 -1.77 14.09
C GLY A 165 6.80 -0.65 13.11
N LEU A 166 5.57 -0.15 13.09
CA LEU A 166 5.28 1.01 12.29
C LEU A 166 5.77 2.28 13.00
N PRO A 167 6.77 3.02 12.49
CA PRO A 167 7.03 4.38 12.98
C PRO A 167 5.88 5.36 12.65
N TRP A 168 4.81 4.91 11.96
CA TRP A 168 3.66 5.73 11.55
C TRP A 168 2.29 5.20 12.03
N ALA A 169 2.24 4.13 12.84
CA ALA A 169 0.98 3.63 13.42
C ALA A 169 0.60 4.31 14.74
N ALA A 170 1.56 4.87 15.46
CA ALA A 170 1.29 5.52 16.74
C ALA A 170 0.61 6.88 16.56
N GLU A 171 0.73 7.51 15.38
CA GLU A 171 0.11 8.80 15.12
C GLU A 171 -0.47 8.89 13.71
N PRO A 172 -1.75 9.29 13.55
CA PRO A 172 -2.40 9.37 12.26
C PRO A 172 -1.74 10.48 11.43
N ILE A 173 -0.78 10.09 10.59
CA ILE A 173 -0.12 10.98 9.62
C ILE A 173 -1.13 11.79 8.81
N VAL A 174 -2.29 11.22 8.50
CA VAL A 174 -3.39 11.93 7.84
C VAL A 174 -3.82 13.16 8.65
N ASP A 175 -3.94 13.03 9.98
CA ASP A 175 -4.36 14.14 10.84
C ASP A 175 -3.24 15.15 11.04
N ARG A 176 -1.98 14.72 11.17
CA ARG A 176 -0.83 15.65 11.19
C ARG A 176 -0.72 16.46 9.90
N MET A 177 -0.86 15.78 8.77
CA MET A 177 -0.86 16.43 7.46
C MET A 177 -2.03 17.41 7.34
N ARG A 178 -3.25 16.98 7.72
CA ARG A 178 -4.42 17.87 7.73
C ARG A 178 -4.19 19.09 8.61
N ALA A 179 -3.67 18.90 9.82
CA ALA A 179 -3.37 20.00 10.75
C ALA A 179 -2.33 20.98 10.18
N ALA A 180 -1.30 20.49 9.49
CA ALA A 180 -0.30 21.33 8.84
C ALA A 180 -0.89 22.13 7.66
N LEU A 181 -1.75 21.52 6.85
CA LEU A 181 -2.46 22.20 5.76
C LEU A 181 -3.47 23.22 6.30
N ASP A 182 -4.20 22.89 7.35
CA ASP A 182 -5.08 23.83 8.04
C ASP A 182 -4.29 25.00 8.65
N GLN A 183 -3.10 24.74 9.20
CA GLN A 183 -2.20 25.77 9.68
C GLN A 183 -1.74 26.69 8.55
N CYS A 184 -1.43 26.15 7.37
CA CYS A 184 -1.12 26.96 6.20
C CYS A 184 -2.28 27.89 5.84
N ALA A 185 -3.50 27.35 5.72
CA ALA A 185 -4.69 28.13 5.40
C ALA A 185 -4.97 29.24 6.43
N ARG A 186 -4.90 28.94 7.74
CA ARG A 186 -5.11 29.94 8.81
C ARG A 186 -4.13 31.10 8.75
N ARG A 187 -2.94 30.87 8.17
CA ARG A 187 -1.87 31.86 8.04
C ARG A 187 -1.88 32.55 6.68
N GLY A 188 -2.85 32.24 5.82
CA GLY A 188 -2.93 32.78 4.45
C GLY A 188 -1.88 32.19 3.50
N LEU A 189 -1.25 31.06 3.84
CA LEU A 189 -0.30 30.34 3.00
C LEU A 189 -1.12 29.42 2.09
N MET A 190 -1.44 29.88 0.88
CA MET A 190 -2.42 29.23 0.01
C MET A 190 -1.81 28.29 -1.02
N ARG A 191 -0.56 28.53 -1.43
CA ARG A 191 0.16 27.74 -2.43
C ARG A 191 1.19 26.86 -1.75
N VAL A 192 0.84 25.61 -1.51
CA VAL A 192 1.62 24.69 -0.68
C VAL A 192 2.26 23.59 -1.50
N GLY A 193 3.56 23.38 -1.33
CA GLY A 193 4.29 22.20 -1.81
C GLY A 193 4.37 21.11 -0.74
N ILE A 194 4.46 19.85 -1.16
CA ILE A 194 4.71 18.72 -0.25
C ILE A 194 6.12 18.19 -0.51
N TYR A 195 6.99 18.15 0.50
CA TYR A 195 8.35 17.62 0.34
C TYR A 195 8.41 16.14 0.71
N GLY A 196 8.64 15.30 -0.29
CA GLY A 196 8.84 13.86 -0.25
C GLY A 196 7.75 13.17 -1.06
N ALA A 197 8.10 12.38 -2.08
CA ALA A 197 7.17 11.53 -2.84
C ALA A 197 7.17 10.07 -2.32
N GLY A 198 7.53 9.88 -1.05
CA GLY A 198 7.64 8.57 -0.42
C GLY A 198 6.30 7.94 -0.05
N LEU A 199 6.39 6.74 0.54
CA LEU A 199 5.24 6.05 1.13
C LEU A 199 4.49 6.95 2.12
N HIS A 200 5.22 7.71 2.94
CA HIS A 200 4.66 8.64 3.92
C HIS A 200 3.63 9.61 3.33
N THR A 201 3.99 10.28 2.23
CA THR A 201 3.09 11.18 1.48
C THR A 201 1.92 10.44 0.86
N THR A 202 2.16 9.21 0.41
CA THR A 202 1.10 8.35 -0.12
C THR A 202 0.11 7.95 0.98
N VAL A 203 0.56 7.72 2.22
CA VAL A 203 -0.32 7.50 3.39
C VAL A 203 -1.14 8.75 3.68
N ALA A 204 -0.52 9.92 3.58
CA ALA A 204 -1.15 11.20 3.85
C ALA A 204 -2.17 11.65 2.79
N ALA A 205 -2.31 10.91 1.66
CA ALA A 205 -3.13 11.31 0.53
C ALA A 205 -4.58 11.66 0.87
N ALA A 206 -5.18 10.98 1.85
CA ALA A 206 -6.53 11.27 2.32
C ALA A 206 -6.68 12.69 2.92
N ALA A 207 -5.59 13.31 3.38
CA ALA A 207 -5.60 14.71 3.83
C ALA A 207 -5.71 15.70 2.66
N PHE A 208 -5.35 15.28 1.44
CA PHE A 208 -5.25 16.17 0.27
C PHE A 208 -6.59 16.40 -0.42
N GLU A 209 -7.51 15.43 -0.39
CA GLU A 209 -8.82 15.52 -1.04
C GLU A 209 -9.66 16.73 -0.60
N ARG A 210 -9.43 17.21 0.62
CA ARG A 210 -10.14 18.34 1.22
C ARG A 210 -9.17 19.37 1.81
N ALA A 211 -7.97 19.46 1.24
CA ALA A 211 -7.00 20.46 1.67
C ALA A 211 -7.61 21.87 1.53
N PRO A 212 -7.54 22.72 2.58
CA PRO A 212 -8.03 24.10 2.50
C PRO A 212 -7.07 25.05 1.76
N VAL A 213 -6.06 24.50 1.08
CA VAL A 213 -4.99 25.18 0.35
C VAL A 213 -4.82 24.55 -1.03
N GLU A 214 -4.24 25.29 -1.97
CA GLU A 214 -3.83 24.77 -3.26
C GLU A 214 -2.54 23.95 -3.10
N LEU A 215 -2.61 22.66 -3.37
CA LEU A 215 -1.44 21.79 -3.41
C LEU A 215 -0.82 21.85 -4.81
N VAL A 216 0.39 22.42 -4.90
CA VAL A 216 0.97 22.84 -6.18
C VAL A 216 1.91 21.80 -6.79
N CYS A 217 2.77 21.19 -5.96
CA CYS A 217 3.78 20.23 -6.41
C CYS A 217 4.21 19.29 -5.28
N VAL A 218 4.85 18.17 -5.67
CA VAL A 218 5.60 17.31 -4.75
C VAL A 218 7.09 17.52 -5.03
N ILE A 219 7.87 17.87 -4.00
CA ILE A 219 9.31 18.06 -4.09
C ILE A 219 9.98 16.74 -3.72
N ASP A 220 10.88 16.21 -4.55
CA ASP A 220 11.65 14.99 -4.22
C ASP A 220 13.09 15.11 -4.74
N ASP A 221 14.05 14.65 -3.93
CA ASP A 221 15.48 14.67 -4.28
C ASP A 221 15.89 13.49 -5.18
N ASP A 222 15.04 12.48 -5.33
CA ASP A 222 15.25 11.35 -6.25
C ASP A 222 14.99 11.79 -7.70
N ALA A 223 16.08 12.05 -8.44
CA ALA A 223 16.04 12.47 -9.84
C ALA A 223 15.27 11.50 -10.76
N SER A 224 15.17 10.21 -10.40
CA SER A 224 14.43 9.24 -11.20
C SER A 224 12.90 9.45 -11.16
N ARG A 225 12.40 10.17 -10.16
CA ARG A 225 10.97 10.47 -9.97
C ARG A 225 10.56 11.82 -10.56
N GLN A 226 11.53 12.73 -10.71
CA GLN A 226 11.29 14.09 -11.19
C GLN A 226 10.76 14.09 -12.62
N GLY A 227 9.85 15.01 -12.92
CA GLY A 227 9.12 15.06 -14.21
C GLY A 227 7.92 14.11 -14.28
N GLY A 228 7.78 13.19 -13.33
CA GLY A 228 6.58 12.40 -13.14
C GLY A 228 5.49 13.14 -12.37
N THR A 229 4.46 12.40 -11.95
CA THR A 229 3.37 12.93 -11.11
C THR A 229 3.12 12.04 -9.91
N ALA A 230 2.80 12.65 -8.76
CA ALA A 230 2.32 11.97 -7.56
C ALA A 230 1.04 12.67 -7.07
N LEU A 231 -0.03 11.89 -6.84
CA LEU A 231 -1.30 12.39 -6.31
C LEU A 231 -1.88 13.56 -7.14
N GLY A 232 -1.70 13.49 -8.47
CA GLY A 232 -2.15 14.52 -9.42
C GLY A 232 -1.24 15.76 -9.51
N MET A 233 -0.18 15.85 -8.72
CA MET A 233 0.78 16.95 -8.71
C MET A 233 2.07 16.58 -9.43
N PRO A 234 2.77 17.53 -10.09
CA PRO A 234 4.08 17.27 -10.66
C PRO A 234 5.12 17.00 -9.56
N ILE A 235 6.01 16.04 -9.81
CA ILE A 235 7.18 15.79 -8.97
C ILE A 235 8.34 16.63 -9.50
N VAL A 236 8.89 17.51 -8.67
CA VAL A 236 9.89 18.51 -9.06
C VAL A 236 11.13 18.48 -8.16
N SER A 237 12.26 18.96 -8.67
CA SER A 237 13.44 19.23 -7.86
C SER A 237 13.22 20.47 -6.97
N ARG A 238 14.09 20.68 -5.97
CA ARG A 238 14.07 21.90 -5.13
C ARG A 238 14.26 23.18 -5.93
N GLU A 239 15.14 23.15 -6.92
CA GLU A 239 15.42 24.28 -7.80
C GLU A 239 14.19 24.62 -8.66
N GLN A 240 13.51 23.60 -9.18
CA GLN A 240 12.27 23.76 -9.94
C GLN A 240 11.15 24.31 -9.05
N ALA A 241 11.00 23.80 -7.82
CA ALA A 241 9.99 24.25 -6.86
C ALA A 241 10.07 25.76 -6.58
N ALA A 242 11.27 26.35 -6.63
CA ALA A 242 11.47 27.79 -6.46
C ALA A 242 10.78 28.64 -7.54
N GLY A 243 10.42 28.04 -8.69
CA GLY A 243 9.65 28.69 -9.76
C GLY A 243 8.13 28.63 -9.59
N PHE A 244 7.61 27.86 -8.64
CA PHE A 244 6.16 27.66 -8.46
C PHE A 244 5.47 28.72 -7.58
N ALA A 245 6.21 29.71 -7.08
CA ALA A 245 5.72 30.74 -6.16
C ALA A 245 4.93 30.13 -4.99
N LEU A 246 5.61 29.26 -4.23
CA LEU A 246 5.04 28.60 -3.06
C LEU A 246 5.05 29.57 -1.87
N ASP A 247 3.95 29.58 -1.11
CA ASP A 247 3.88 30.26 0.19
C ASP A 247 4.52 29.38 1.28
N ALA A 248 4.32 28.06 1.17
CA ALA A 248 4.80 27.10 2.15
C ALA A 248 5.17 25.74 1.53
N VAL A 249 5.94 24.97 2.28
CA VAL A 249 6.26 23.57 2.02
C VAL A 249 6.06 22.76 3.29
N VAL A 250 5.21 21.72 3.22
CA VAL A 250 5.01 20.76 4.31
C VAL A 250 5.94 19.57 4.10
N LEU A 251 6.75 19.23 5.10
CA LEU A 251 7.72 18.14 5.01
C LEU A 251 7.08 16.79 5.36
N SER A 252 6.95 15.92 4.37
CA SER A 252 6.31 14.61 4.52
C SER A 252 7.35 13.51 4.70
N ALA A 253 8.09 13.55 5.81
CA ALA A 253 8.96 12.46 6.23
C ALA A 253 9.03 12.36 7.75
N ASN A 254 9.02 11.13 8.27
CA ASN A 254 9.16 10.84 9.70
C ASN A 254 10.62 10.57 10.11
N SER A 255 11.35 9.73 9.37
CA SER A 255 12.71 9.29 9.71
C SER A 255 13.83 10.17 9.14
N ALA A 256 13.48 11.12 8.26
CA ALA A 256 14.43 11.98 7.58
C ALA A 256 14.04 13.46 7.66
N GLU A 257 13.20 13.85 8.60
CA GLU A 257 12.66 15.21 8.67
C GLU A 257 13.77 16.25 8.86
N GLU A 258 14.73 16.04 9.77
CA GLU A 258 15.87 16.94 9.96
C GLU A 258 16.67 17.14 8.66
N LYS A 259 16.88 16.05 7.90
CA LYS A 259 17.55 16.10 6.60
C LYS A 259 16.73 16.91 5.60
N LEU A 260 15.40 16.74 5.58
CA LEU A 260 14.52 17.51 4.70
C LEU A 260 14.45 18.99 5.09
N VAL A 261 14.45 19.32 6.38
CA VAL A 261 14.54 20.70 6.88
C VAL A 261 15.82 21.36 6.36
N ALA A 262 16.97 20.68 6.52
CA ALA A 262 18.25 21.17 6.00
C ALA A 262 18.23 21.31 4.47
N ALA A 263 17.66 20.34 3.76
CA ALA A 263 17.56 20.38 2.30
C ALA A 263 16.63 21.50 1.80
N ALA A 264 15.60 21.85 2.57
CA ALA A 264 14.63 22.91 2.26
C ALA A 264 15.12 24.33 2.59
N ALA A 265 16.30 24.50 3.22
CA ALA A 265 16.84 25.79 3.62
C ALA A 265 16.94 26.81 2.47
N GLY A 266 17.21 26.34 1.24
CA GLY A 266 17.25 27.20 0.05
C GLY A 266 15.90 27.80 -0.35
N LEU A 267 14.79 27.09 -0.08
CA LEU A 267 13.43 27.60 -0.27
C LEU A 267 13.07 28.57 0.86
N ALA A 268 13.46 28.25 2.11
CA ALA A 268 13.28 29.13 3.25
C ALA A 268 13.96 30.50 3.05
N GLY A 269 15.19 30.52 2.53
CA GLY A 269 15.91 31.75 2.20
C GLY A 269 15.23 32.62 1.13
N ARG A 270 14.24 32.09 0.42
CA ARG A 270 13.41 32.80 -0.57
C ARG A 270 12.05 33.24 -0.02
N GLY A 271 11.83 33.09 1.28
CA GLY A 271 10.57 33.44 1.94
C GLY A 271 9.49 32.36 1.92
N VAL A 272 9.80 31.15 1.42
CA VAL A 272 8.87 30.01 1.48
C VAL A 272 8.89 29.45 2.89
N GLU A 273 7.73 29.31 3.51
CA GLU A 273 7.67 28.77 4.86
C GLU A 273 7.84 27.25 4.90
N ILE A 274 8.66 26.74 5.81
CA ILE A 274 8.91 25.30 5.95
C ILE A 274 8.19 24.77 7.20
N LEU A 275 7.24 23.85 7.00
CA LEU A 275 6.46 23.22 8.07
C LEU A 275 6.85 21.75 8.22
N PRO A 276 7.72 21.40 9.18
CA PRO A 276 7.90 20.02 9.58
C PRO A 276 6.60 19.47 10.21
N LEU A 277 6.28 18.21 9.94
CA LEU A 277 5.14 17.52 10.53
C LEU A 277 5.41 17.02 11.95
N TYR A 278 6.66 16.72 12.30
CA TYR A 278 7.01 16.07 13.56
C TYR A 278 7.78 16.96 14.52
N THR A 279 8.72 17.74 14.01
CA THR A 279 9.60 18.62 14.79
C THR A 279 9.06 20.03 14.95
N ALA A 280 7.81 20.30 14.55
CA ALA A 280 7.20 21.61 14.72
C ALA A 280 7.42 22.11 16.17
N PRO A 281 8.00 23.30 16.37
CA PRO A 281 8.17 23.85 17.70
C PRO A 281 6.78 23.93 18.32
N ARG A 282 6.57 23.25 19.45
CA ARG A 282 5.33 23.33 20.22
C ARG A 282 5.09 24.81 20.48
N GLY A 283 4.13 25.40 19.75
CA GLY A 283 3.80 26.80 19.93
C GLY A 283 3.44 27.04 21.39
N ASP A 284 4.13 27.97 22.04
CA ASP A 284 4.16 28.20 23.49
C ASP A 284 2.82 28.59 24.16
N GLY A 285 1.65 28.35 23.58
CA GLY A 285 0.41 28.95 24.11
C GLY A 285 -0.94 28.32 23.79
N ALA A 286 -1.01 27.24 23.00
CA ALA A 286 -2.26 26.51 22.83
C ALA A 286 -2.03 25.08 23.29
N GLY A 287 -2.20 24.86 24.61
CA GLY A 287 -2.23 23.52 25.17
C GLY A 287 -3.24 22.69 24.41
N MET A 288 -2.73 21.76 23.58
CA MET A 288 -3.51 20.59 23.22
C MET A 288 -3.92 19.97 24.57
N PRO A 289 -5.21 19.65 24.80
CA PRO A 289 -5.58 18.97 26.03
C PRO A 289 -4.71 17.72 26.11
N ASP A 290 -4.01 17.61 27.24
CA ASP A 290 -3.33 16.40 27.65
C ASP A 290 -4.35 15.26 27.51
N GLN A 291 -4.27 14.53 26.40
CA GLN A 291 -4.94 13.24 26.27
C GLN A 291 -4.13 12.31 27.16
N GLY A 292 -4.38 12.44 28.46
CA GLY A 292 -3.81 11.59 29.48
C GLY A 292 -3.92 10.15 29.02
N ALA A 293 -2.83 9.43 29.20
CA ALA A 293 -2.62 8.05 28.81
C ALA A 293 -3.49 7.04 29.61
N ASP A 294 -4.79 7.32 29.73
CA ASP A 294 -5.80 6.39 30.23
C ASP A 294 -6.64 5.91 29.05
N ALA A 295 -6.04 5.06 28.22
CA ALA A 295 -6.81 4.19 27.36
C ALA A 295 -7.66 3.28 28.27
N PRO A 296 -9.00 3.24 28.11
CA PRO A 296 -9.82 2.30 28.86
C PRO A 296 -9.34 0.88 28.52
N ALA A 297 -9.04 0.10 29.56
CA ALA A 297 -8.78 -1.32 29.42
C ALA A 297 -9.95 -1.95 28.67
N CYS A 298 -9.72 -2.26 27.39
CA CYS A 298 -10.62 -3.05 26.59
C CYS A 298 -10.53 -4.49 27.11
N GLN A 299 -11.24 -4.75 28.21
CA GLN A 299 -11.54 -6.09 28.68
C GLN A 299 -12.68 -6.65 27.83
N ASP A 300 -12.39 -6.95 26.57
CA ASP A 300 -13.18 -7.92 25.80
C ASP A 300 -12.20 -8.82 25.07
N GLY A 301 -12.20 -10.08 25.50
CA GLY A 301 -11.23 -11.09 25.11
C GLY A 301 -11.35 -11.48 23.65
N PHE A 302 -10.60 -10.80 22.79
CA PHE A 302 -10.03 -11.43 21.60
C PHE A 302 -8.63 -11.88 21.93
N ARG A 303 -8.45 -13.19 22.14
CA ARG A 303 -7.13 -13.82 22.07
C ARG A 303 -6.66 -13.74 20.61
N THR A 304 -6.07 -12.62 20.23
CA THR A 304 -5.14 -12.59 19.12
C THR A 304 -3.84 -13.22 19.63
N GLY A 305 -3.75 -14.54 19.47
CA GLY A 305 -2.43 -15.15 19.37
C GLY A 305 -1.66 -14.43 18.25
N PRO A 306 -0.32 -14.45 18.27
CA PRO A 306 0.47 -13.88 17.18
C PRO A 306 -0.08 -14.43 15.86
N ILE A 307 -0.61 -13.55 15.02
CA ILE A 307 -0.85 -13.86 13.62
C ILE A 307 0.55 -13.89 13.01
N THR A 308 1.22 -15.03 13.16
CA THR A 308 2.29 -15.38 12.26
C THR A 308 1.64 -15.44 10.89
N CYS A 309 1.97 -14.51 9.99
CA CYS A 309 1.85 -14.83 8.58
C CYS A 309 2.58 -16.17 8.39
N PRO A 310 1.92 -17.21 7.84
CA PRO A 310 2.62 -18.44 7.49
C PRO A 310 3.80 -18.15 6.57
#